data_AF-X0YCN4-F1
#
_entry.id   AF-X0YCN4-F1
#
_cell.length_a   1.000
_cell.length_b   1.000
_cell.length_c   1.000
_cell.angle_alpha   90.00
_cell.angle_beta   90.00
_cell.angle_gamma   90.00
#
_symmetry.space_group_name_H-M   'P 1'
#
loop_
_entity.id
_entity.type
_entity.pdbx_description
1 polymer ?
#
loop_
_entity_poly.entity_id
_entity_poly.type
_entity_poly.pdbx_seq_one_letter_code
_entity_poly.pdbx_strand_id
1 'polypeptide(L)'
;GDLIMSEIIITVPTALFEELAHRGYILPRLEGVAGKTRAILISSVFFSFLHFSWWATPGIPLHVLLIFIFNMFLGGVVLSLSYYWSGRRLWVPIAFHFAWNMIAYLLFPMYPRESVILPEIFQIEWGITTIIGFLFGLSLLYGLLSTKKNN
;
A
#
# COMPACT_ATOMS: atom_id res chain seq x y z
N GLY A 1 -17.50 -12.37 13.41
CA GLY A 1 -18.24 -11.18 12.96
C GLY A 1 -17.52 -9.92 13.36
N ASP A 2 -17.31 -9.74 14.67
CA ASP A 2 -16.87 -8.49 15.27
C ASP A 2 -15.49 -7.99 14.80
N LEU A 3 -14.54 -8.90 14.60
CA LEU A 3 -13.19 -8.52 14.22
C LEU A 3 -13.07 -8.00 12.77
N ILE A 4 -13.80 -8.59 11.83
CA ILE A 4 -13.83 -8.11 10.43
C ILE A 4 -14.50 -6.74 10.36
N MET A 5 -15.60 -6.55 11.11
CA MET A 5 -16.27 -5.26 11.18
C MET A 5 -15.35 -4.19 11.77
N SER A 6 -14.61 -4.51 12.83
CA SER A 6 -13.63 -3.58 13.42
C SER A 6 -12.55 -3.17 12.42
N GLU A 7 -12.08 -4.12 11.60
CA GLU A 7 -11.06 -3.84 10.59
C GLU A 7 -11.61 -2.94 9.48
N ILE A 8 -12.83 -3.18 9.01
CA ILE A 8 -13.48 -2.32 8.01
C ILE A 8 -13.62 -0.89 8.55
N ILE A 9 -14.06 -0.73 9.79
CA ILE A 9 -14.25 0.58 10.44
C ILE A 9 -12.93 1.37 10.51
N ILE A 10 -11.79 0.68 10.68
CA ILE A 10 -10.46 1.30 10.75
C ILE A 10 -9.90 1.55 9.35
N THR A 11 -9.91 0.52 8.50
CA THR A 11 -9.20 0.55 7.21
C THR A 11 -9.86 1.42 6.16
N VAL A 12 -11.19 1.59 6.18
CA VAL A 12 -11.88 2.47 5.23
C VAL A 12 -11.45 3.94 5.41
N PRO A 13 -11.54 4.54 6.61
CA PRO A 13 -11.00 5.88 6.84
C PRO A 13 -9.50 5.98 6.56
N THR A 14 -8.70 5.00 7.00
CA THR A 14 -7.25 4.99 6.77
C THR A 14 -6.93 5.08 5.28
N ALA A 15 -7.45 4.15 4.47
CA ALA A 15 -7.24 4.15 3.03
C ALA A 15 -7.76 5.44 2.37
N LEU A 16 -8.90 5.96 2.81
CA LEU A 16 -9.44 7.21 2.29
C LEU A 16 -8.49 8.39 2.56
N PHE A 17 -8.12 8.62 3.81
CA PHE A 17 -7.31 9.78 4.19
C PHE A 17 -5.88 9.70 3.67
N GLU A 18 -5.27 8.53 3.72
CA GLU A 18 -3.91 8.35 3.20
C GLU A 18 -3.85 8.59 1.70
N GLU A 19 -4.80 8.06 0.93
CA GLU A 19 -4.82 8.27 -0.52
C GLU A 19 -5.23 9.71 -0.90
N LEU A 20 -6.12 10.35 -0.14
CA LEU A 20 -6.41 11.78 -0.34
C LEU A 20 -5.14 12.64 -0.14
N ALA A 21 -4.35 12.38 0.90
CA ALA A 21 -3.11 13.08 1.13
C ALA A 21 -2.06 12.78 0.05
N HIS A 22 -1.80 11.49 -0.21
CA HIS A 22 -0.71 11.08 -1.08
C HIS A 22 -1.04 11.25 -2.57
N ARG A 23 -2.19 10.75 -3.03
CA ARG A 23 -2.56 10.74 -4.46
C ARG A 23 -3.43 11.93 -4.82
N GLY A 24 -4.18 12.49 -3.86
CA GLY A 24 -4.97 13.69 -4.07
C GLY A 24 -4.16 14.98 -4.03
N TYR A 25 -3.13 15.06 -3.19
CA TYR A 25 -2.37 16.30 -2.99
C TYR A 25 -0.88 16.18 -3.33
N ILE A 26 -0.14 15.29 -2.66
CA ILE A 26 1.33 15.24 -2.73
C ILE A 26 1.80 14.85 -4.15
N LEU A 27 1.29 13.76 -4.70
CA LEU A 27 1.73 13.20 -5.99
C LEU A 27 1.48 14.18 -7.17
N PRO A 28 0.28 14.78 -7.35
CA PRO A 28 0.07 15.76 -8.41
C PRO A 28 0.95 17.01 -8.26
N ARG A 29 1.21 17.45 -7.02
CA ARG A 29 2.08 18.61 -6.77
C ARG A 29 3.53 18.30 -7.13
N LEU A 30 4.03 17.13 -6.77
CA LEU A 30 5.36 16.65 -7.16
C LEU A 30 5.45 16.46 -8.68
N GLU A 31 4.40 15.97 -9.34
CA GLU A 31 4.36 15.81 -10.80
C GLU A 31 4.54 17.16 -11.50
N GLY A 32 3.90 18.22 -11.00
CA GLY A 32 4.03 19.56 -11.56
C GLY A 32 5.44 20.17 -11.47
N VAL A 33 6.30 19.66 -10.58
CA VAL A 33 7.66 20.22 -10.36
C VAL A 33 8.75 19.30 -10.90
N ALA A 34 8.61 17.98 -10.74
CA ALA A 34 9.66 17.00 -11.04
C ALA A 34 9.31 16.07 -12.23
N GLY A 35 8.08 16.15 -12.75
CA GLY A 35 7.56 15.24 -13.76
C GLY A 35 7.07 13.91 -13.16
N LYS A 36 6.22 13.22 -13.92
CA LYS A 36 5.46 12.04 -13.47
C LYS A 36 6.31 10.94 -12.85
N THR A 37 7.37 10.50 -13.53
CA THR A 37 8.20 9.38 -13.06
C THR A 37 8.87 9.69 -11.72
N ARG A 38 9.46 10.89 -11.60
CA ARG A 38 10.11 11.31 -10.35
C ARG A 38 9.09 11.52 -9.24
N ALA A 39 7.92 12.05 -9.56
CA ALA A 39 6.84 12.21 -8.60
C ALA A 39 6.41 10.88 -7.98
N ILE A 40 6.24 9.83 -8.79
CA ILE A 40 5.93 8.47 -8.31
C ILE A 40 7.02 7.98 -7.36
N LEU A 41 8.29 8.07 -7.74
CA LEU A 41 9.39 7.57 -6.92
C LEU A 41 9.48 8.32 -5.59
N ILE A 42 9.46 9.66 -5.63
CA ILE A 42 9.60 10.52 -4.44
C ILE A 42 8.39 10.34 -3.51
N SER A 43 7.16 10.32 -4.03
CA SER A 43 5.97 10.12 -3.20
C SER A 43 5.95 8.73 -2.57
N SER A 44 6.48 7.71 -3.25
CA SER A 44 6.54 6.34 -2.73
C SER A 44 7.60 6.18 -1.64
N VAL A 45 8.73 6.89 -1.76
CA VAL A 45 9.72 6.98 -0.69
C VAL A 45 9.11 7.65 0.54
N PHE A 46 8.41 8.76 0.34
CA PHE A 46 7.73 9.47 1.43
C PHE A 46 6.68 8.59 2.13
N PHE A 47 5.85 7.89 1.35
CA PHE A 47 4.87 6.92 1.85
C PHE A 47 5.55 5.84 2.70
N SER A 48 6.66 5.27 2.22
CA SER A 48 7.41 4.25 2.95
C SER A 48 7.97 4.73 4.30
N PHE A 49 8.54 5.94 4.34
CA PHE A 49 9.07 6.51 5.57
C PHE A 49 7.99 6.84 6.61
N LEU A 50 6.76 7.20 6.20
CA LEU A 50 5.68 7.43 7.15
C LEU A 50 5.19 6.13 7.82
N HIS A 51 5.39 4.98 7.16
CA HIS A 51 5.07 3.67 7.72
C HIS A 51 6.15 3.14 8.67
N PHE A 52 7.31 3.81 8.75
CA PHE A 52 8.46 3.44 9.59
C PHE A 52 8.13 3.41 11.09
N SER A 53 7.29 4.33 11.58
CA SER A 53 7.04 4.51 13.01
C SER A 53 6.34 3.32 13.67
N TRP A 54 5.62 2.51 12.90
CA TRP A 54 4.85 1.37 13.42
C TRP A 54 5.70 0.12 13.66
N TRP A 55 6.86 0.00 13.00
CA TRP A 55 7.72 -1.19 13.04
C TRP A 55 9.10 -0.95 13.66
N ALA A 56 9.46 0.30 13.95
CA ALA A 56 10.72 0.65 14.58
C ALA A 56 10.70 0.41 16.11
N THR A 57 10.49 -0.84 16.52
CA THR A 57 10.65 -1.26 17.92
C THR A 57 12.13 -1.46 18.23
N PRO A 58 12.65 -1.01 19.39
CA PRO A 58 14.02 -1.31 19.78
C PRO A 58 14.31 -2.82 19.72
N GLY A 59 15.39 -3.20 19.04
CA GLY A 59 15.80 -4.60 18.90
C GLY A 59 15.41 -5.31 17.60
N ILE A 60 14.67 -4.65 16.68
CA ILE A 60 14.42 -5.21 15.35
C ILE A 60 15.71 -5.22 14.51
N PRO A 61 16.08 -6.37 13.90
CA PRO A 61 17.26 -6.44 13.03
C PRO A 61 17.14 -5.50 11.82
N LEU A 62 18.25 -4.86 11.44
CA LEU A 62 18.28 -3.89 10.33
C LEU A 62 17.75 -4.47 9.01
N HIS A 63 18.03 -5.73 8.72
CA HIS A 63 17.58 -6.36 7.46
C HIS A 63 16.05 -6.51 7.39
N VAL A 64 15.39 -6.81 8.51
CA VAL A 64 13.92 -6.91 8.63
C VAL A 64 13.28 -5.55 8.33
N LEU A 65 13.87 -4.50 8.90
CA LEU A 65 13.45 -3.12 8.67
C LEU A 65 13.59 -2.72 7.19
N LEU A 66 14.71 -3.07 6.54
CA LEU A 66 14.94 -2.76 5.13
C LEU A 66 13.93 -3.46 4.21
N ILE A 67 13.57 -4.71 4.51
CA ILE A 67 12.54 -5.46 3.77
C ILE A 67 11.18 -4.75 3.90
N PHE A 68 10.81 -4.34 5.12
CA PHE A 68 9.57 -3.62 5.37
C PHE A 68 9.51 -2.29 4.59
N ILE A 69 10.55 -1.46 4.69
CA ILE A 69 10.66 -0.18 3.96
C ILE A 69 10.53 -0.41 2.45
N PHE A 70 11.19 -1.45 1.93
CA PHE A 70 11.12 -1.78 0.51
C PHE A 70 9.70 -2.19 0.08
N ASN A 71 9.02 -3.03 0.87
CA ASN A 71 7.63 -3.41 0.58
C ASN A 71 6.67 -2.21 0.62
N MET A 72 6.81 -1.33 1.61
CA MET A 72 6.01 -0.09 1.67
C MET A 72 6.29 0.82 0.47
N PHE A 73 7.56 0.92 0.04
CA PHE A 73 7.92 1.67 -1.16
C PHE A 73 7.23 1.09 -2.40
N LEU A 74 7.23 -0.23 -2.58
CA LEU A 74 6.51 -0.89 -3.66
C LEU A 74 5.00 -0.61 -3.61
N GLY A 75 4.38 -0.64 -2.43
CA GLY A 75 2.98 -0.25 -2.24
C GLY A 75 2.73 1.20 -2.68
N GLY A 76 3.65 2.09 -2.31
CA GLY A 76 3.71 3.47 -2.80
C GLY A 76 3.63 3.57 -4.33
N VAL A 77 4.45 2.77 -5.03
CA VAL A 77 4.52 2.75 -6.48
C VAL A 77 3.22 2.19 -7.08
N VAL A 78 2.75 1.05 -6.58
CA VAL A 78 1.55 0.35 -7.06
C VAL A 78 0.31 1.25 -6.98
N LEU A 79 0.11 1.92 -5.85
CA LEU A 79 -1.01 2.85 -5.65
C LEU A 79 -0.88 4.11 -6.52
N SER A 80 0.34 4.58 -6.77
CA SER A 80 0.56 5.68 -7.72
C SER A 80 0.25 5.26 -9.16
N LEU A 81 0.61 4.04 -9.55
CA LEU A 81 0.26 3.47 -10.86
C LEU A 81 -1.26 3.30 -11.00
N SER A 82 -1.94 2.79 -9.97
CA SER A 82 -3.39 2.62 -10.01
C SER A 82 -4.13 3.95 -10.16
N TYR A 83 -3.65 5.02 -9.51
CA TYR A 83 -4.13 6.38 -9.71
C TYR A 83 -3.95 6.85 -11.16
N TYR A 84 -2.76 6.71 -11.74
CA TYR A 84 -2.52 7.18 -13.10
C TYR A 84 -3.21 6.35 -14.18
N TRP A 85 -3.19 5.02 -14.06
CA TRP A 85 -3.81 4.12 -15.05
C TRP A 85 -5.32 4.28 -15.08
N SER A 86 -5.95 4.55 -13.92
CA SER A 86 -7.38 4.82 -13.85
C SER A 86 -7.80 6.18 -14.41
N GLY A 87 -6.86 6.98 -14.93
CA GLY A 87 -7.13 8.34 -15.39
C GLY A 87 -7.28 9.32 -14.23
N ARG A 88 -6.46 9.18 -13.19
CA ARG A 88 -6.43 10.04 -11.99
C ARG A 88 -7.70 9.97 -11.13
N ARG A 89 -8.36 8.81 -11.10
CA ARG A 89 -9.56 8.59 -10.27
C ARG A 89 -9.15 8.14 -8.88
N LEU A 90 -9.35 8.99 -7.87
CA LEU A 90 -8.92 8.70 -6.49
C LEU A 90 -9.61 7.47 -5.86
N TRP A 91 -10.84 7.16 -6.25
CA TRP A 91 -11.53 5.99 -5.69
C TRP A 91 -10.82 4.67 -6.02
N VAL A 92 -10.02 4.60 -7.10
CA VAL A 92 -9.29 3.38 -7.48
C VAL A 92 -8.13 3.07 -6.52
N PRO A 93 -7.15 3.96 -6.26
CA PRO A 93 -6.14 3.71 -5.24
C PRO A 93 -6.75 3.56 -3.84
N ILE A 94 -7.84 4.26 -3.51
CA ILE A 94 -8.54 4.06 -2.22
C ILE A 94 -9.05 2.62 -2.09
N ALA A 95 -9.78 2.12 -3.10
CA ALA A 95 -10.30 0.76 -3.08
C ALA A 95 -9.18 -0.29 -3.09
N PHE A 96 -8.10 -0.03 -3.84
CA PHE A 96 -6.93 -0.91 -3.87
C PHE A 96 -6.25 -0.97 -2.50
N HIS A 97 -6.00 0.18 -1.88
CA HIS A 97 -5.38 0.26 -0.56
C HIS A 97 -6.25 -0.42 0.51
N PHE A 98 -7.56 -0.13 0.51
CA PHE A 98 -8.51 -0.83 1.37
C PHE A 98 -8.44 -2.36 1.19
N ALA A 99 -8.45 -2.84 -0.06
CA ALA A 99 -8.36 -4.27 -0.34
C ALA A 99 -7.02 -4.87 0.13
N TRP A 100 -5.91 -4.14 -0.04
CA TRP A 100 -4.61 -4.56 0.47
C TRP A 100 -4.62 -4.73 1.99
N ASN A 101 -5.18 -3.76 2.73
CA ASN A 101 -5.28 -3.83 4.19
C ASN A 101 -6.18 -4.97 4.64
N MET A 102 -7.34 -5.15 4.00
CA MET A 102 -8.26 -6.25 4.32
C MET A 102 -7.64 -7.62 4.04
N ILE A 103 -6.93 -7.79 2.91
CA ILE A 103 -6.26 -9.06 2.59
C ILE A 103 -5.12 -9.32 3.58
N ALA A 104 -4.33 -8.30 3.91
CA ALA A 104 -3.28 -8.43 4.92
C ALA A 104 -3.86 -8.88 6.26
N TYR A 105 -4.98 -8.28 6.70
CA TYR A 105 -5.66 -8.67 7.92
C TYR A 105 -6.21 -10.11 7.86
N LEU A 106 -6.81 -10.52 6.75
CA LEU A 106 -7.37 -11.87 6.59
C LEU A 106 -6.28 -12.95 6.59
N LEU A 107 -5.11 -12.65 6.03
CA LEU A 107 -3.96 -13.56 6.01
C LEU A 107 -3.19 -13.55 7.33
N PHE A 108 -3.15 -12.42 8.03
CA PHE A 108 -2.37 -12.22 9.25
C PHE A 108 -3.21 -11.56 10.38
N PRO A 109 -4.27 -12.21 10.89
CA PRO A 109 -5.29 -11.58 11.75
C PRO A 109 -4.82 -11.21 13.16
N MET A 110 -3.68 -11.75 13.60
CA MET A 110 -3.12 -11.54 14.95
C MET A 110 -2.35 -10.22 15.05
N TYR A 111 -1.75 -9.76 13.94
CA TYR A 111 -0.94 -8.55 13.91
C TYR A 111 -1.76 -7.38 13.35
N PRO A 112 -1.67 -6.15 13.89
CA PRO A 112 -0.70 -5.66 14.88
C PRO A 112 -1.13 -5.78 16.36
N ARG A 113 -2.18 -6.53 16.68
CA ARG A 113 -2.72 -6.59 18.06
C ARG A 113 -1.79 -7.30 19.04
N GLU A 114 -1.07 -8.30 18.56
CA GLU A 114 -0.09 -9.05 19.35
C GLU A 114 1.30 -8.97 18.71
N SER A 115 2.34 -9.02 19.55
CA SER A 115 3.72 -9.02 19.08
C SER A 115 4.05 -10.33 18.37
N VAL A 116 4.70 -10.22 17.21
CA VAL A 116 5.15 -11.38 16.45
C VAL A 116 6.32 -12.05 17.17
N ILE A 117 6.22 -13.36 17.42
CA ILE A 117 7.28 -14.15 18.07
C ILE A 117 8.53 -14.27 17.16
N LEU A 118 8.33 -14.40 15.84
CA LEU A 118 9.38 -14.53 14.83
C LEU A 118 9.26 -13.41 13.77
N PRO A 119 9.77 -12.19 14.05
CA PRO A 119 9.60 -11.04 13.17
C PRO A 119 10.19 -11.22 11.77
N GLU A 120 11.29 -11.97 11.65
CA GLU A 120 11.96 -12.24 10.37
C GLU A 120 11.08 -13.06 9.42
N ILE A 121 10.54 -14.19 9.91
CA ILE A 121 9.66 -15.07 9.14
C ILE A 121 8.38 -14.32 8.75
N PHE A 122 7.79 -13.58 9.69
CA PHE A 122 6.61 -12.77 9.41
C PHE A 122 6.86 -11.75 8.31
N GLN A 123 7.98 -11.02 8.33
CA GLN A 123 8.28 -10.05 7.28
C GLN A 123 8.52 -10.70 5.91
N ILE A 124 9.10 -11.90 5.89
CA ILE A 124 9.27 -12.67 4.65
C ILE A 124 7.90 -13.10 4.10
N GLU A 125 7.06 -13.71 4.92
CA GLU A 125 5.72 -14.17 4.52
C GLU A 125 4.83 -12.99 4.10
N TRP A 126 4.78 -11.95 4.92
CA TRP A 126 4.00 -10.74 4.65
C TRP A 126 4.51 -10.00 3.41
N GLY A 127 5.83 -9.93 3.22
CA GLY A 127 6.43 -9.32 2.03
C GLY A 127 6.11 -10.09 0.74
N ILE A 128 6.29 -11.41 0.73
CA ILE A 128 6.01 -12.26 -0.44
C ILE A 128 4.53 -12.18 -0.81
N THR A 129 3.64 -12.35 0.17
CA THR A 129 2.18 -12.29 -0.05
C THR A 129 1.75 -10.92 -0.56
N THR A 130 2.33 -9.84 -0.02
CA THR A 130 2.07 -8.46 -0.48
C THR A 130 2.52 -8.24 -1.92
N ILE A 131 3.72 -8.66 -2.30
CA ILE A 131 4.23 -8.51 -3.67
C ILE A 131 3.33 -9.29 -4.66
N ILE A 132 2.94 -10.52 -4.33
CA ILE A 132 2.03 -11.31 -5.15
C ILE A 132 0.68 -10.60 -5.29
N GLY A 133 0.13 -10.10 -4.17
CA GLY A 133 -1.12 -9.35 -4.15
C GLY A 133 -1.07 -8.09 -5.01
N PHE A 134 0.04 -7.36 -4.99
CA PHE A 134 0.26 -6.19 -5.84
C PHE A 134 0.27 -6.53 -7.33
N LEU A 135 1.02 -7.57 -7.71
CA LEU A 135 1.11 -8.00 -9.11
C LEU A 135 -0.26 -8.48 -9.61
N PHE A 136 -0.98 -9.25 -8.81
CA PHE A 136 -2.33 -9.70 -9.13
C PHE A 136 -3.30 -8.53 -9.26
N GLY A 137 -3.32 -7.61 -8.28
CA GLY A 137 -4.19 -6.44 -8.28
C GLY A 137 -3.92 -5.50 -9.46
N LEU A 138 -2.65 -5.24 -9.79
CA LEU A 138 -2.28 -4.44 -10.97
C LEU A 138 -2.70 -5.11 -12.27
N SER A 139 -2.54 -6.43 -12.37
CA SER A 139 -2.95 -7.20 -13.55
C SER A 139 -4.47 -7.14 -13.76
N LEU A 140 -5.24 -7.31 -12.68
CA LEU A 140 -6.69 -7.17 -12.71
C LEU A 140 -7.12 -5.76 -13.12
N LEU A 141 -6.52 -4.73 -12.50
CA LEU A 141 -6.81 -3.33 -12.82
C LEU A 141 -6.49 -3.02 -14.29
N TYR A 142 -5.34 -3.47 -14.78
CA TYR A 142 -4.94 -3.29 -16.16
C TYR A 142 -5.92 -3.97 -17.12
N GLY A 143 -6.34 -5.20 -16.83
CA GLY A 143 -7.35 -5.92 -17.61
C GLY A 143 -8.68 -5.16 -17.70
N LEU A 144 -9.20 -4.70 -16.55
CA LEU A 144 -10.45 -3.92 -16.48
C LEU A 144 -10.39 -2.58 -17.21
N LEU A 145 -9.24 -1.92 -17.21
CA LEU A 145 -9.05 -0.65 -17.92
C LEU A 145 -8.86 -0.86 -19.43
N SER A 146 -8.23 -1.97 -19.83
CA SER A 146 -7.96 -2.30 -21.23
C SER A 146 -9.23 -2.67 -21.98
N THR A 147 -10.18 -3.37 -21.35
CA THR A 147 -11.48 -3.69 -21.96
C THR A 147 -12.30 -2.44 -22.25
N LYS A 148 -12.21 -1.42 -21.40
CA LYS A 148 -12.94 -0.15 -21.56
C LYS A 148 -12.41 0.73 -22.71
N LYS A 149 -11.17 0.48 -23.16
CA LYS A 149 -10.57 1.21 -24.30
C LYS A 149 -10.97 0.60 -25.66
N ASN A 150 -11.44 -0.65 -25.65
CA ASN A 150 -11.78 -1.42 -26.85
C ASN A 150 -13.29 -1.44 -27.17
N ASN A 151 -14.09 -0.71 -26.38
CA ASN A 151 -15.53 -0.48 -26.57
C ASN A 151 -15.76 1.01 -26.83
#